data_AF-A0A7J0AGI8-F1
#
_entry.id   AF-A0A7J0AGI8-F1
#
_cell.length_a   1.000
_cell.length_b   1.000
_cell.length_c   1.000
_cell.angle_alpha   90.00
_cell.angle_beta   90.00
_cell.angle_gamma   90.00
#
_symmetry.space_group_name_H-M   'P 1'
#
loop_
_entity.id
_entity.type
_entity.pdbx_description
1 polymer ?
#
loop_
_entity_poly.entity_id
_entity_poly.type
_entity_poly.pdbx_seq_one_letter_code
_entity_poly.pdbx_strand_id
1 'polypeptide(L)' 'MVVSDYYYSLDENSKKKFRDMVIDEIGIAYATFYYKLKNNNWRKSELHIIDNIINTLTKNNYA' A
#
# COMPACT_ATOMS: atom_id res chain seq x y z
N MET A 1 -8.57 -3.56 8.32
CA MET A 1 -8.17 -3.91 6.93
C MET A 1 -6.89 -4.70 6.99
N VAL A 2 -6.74 -5.75 6.19
CA VAL A 2 -5.43 -6.39 5.96
C VAL A 2 -4.86 -5.81 4.67
N VAL A 3 -3.66 -5.24 4.71
CA VAL A 3 -3.06 -4.54 3.56
C VAL A 3 -2.87 -5.49 2.37
N SER A 4 -2.58 -6.76 2.63
CA SER A 4 -2.47 -7.79 1.59
C SER A 4 -3.77 -7.98 0.82
N ASP A 5 -4.92 -7.98 1.48
CA ASP A 5 -6.20 -8.25 0.84
C ASP A 5 -6.53 -7.14 -0.16
N TYR A 6 -6.30 -5.88 0.24
CA TYR A 6 -6.41 -4.74 -0.67
C TYR A 6 -5.41 -4.89 -1.84
N TYR A 7 -4.13 -5.12 -1.55
CA TYR A 7 -3.09 -5.22 -2.58
C TYR A 7 -3.37 -6.32 -3.62
N TYR A 8 -3.84 -7.50 -3.18
CA TYR A 8 -4.12 -8.62 -4.09
C TYR A 8 -5.42 -8.46 -4.87
N SER A 9 -6.33 -7.57 -4.44
CA SER A 9 -7.53 -7.21 -5.20
C SER A 9 -7.26 -6.27 -6.39
N LEU A 10 -6.10 -5.62 -6.42
CA LEU A 10 -5.71 -4.67 -7.47
C LEU A 10 -5.22 -5.37 -8.75
N ASP A 11 -5.36 -4.71 -9.89
CA ASP A 11 -4.66 -5.08 -11.13
C ASP A 11 -3.16 -4.76 -11.05
N GLU A 12 -2.35 -5.28 -11.97
CA GLU A 12 -0.89 -5.12 -11.94
C GLU A 12 -0.41 -3.66 -12.02
N ASN A 13 -1.11 -2.78 -12.75
CA ASN A 13 -0.74 -1.37 -12.82
C ASN A 13 -1.06 -0.68 -11.49
N SER A 14 -2.23 -0.95 -10.91
CA SER A 14 -2.63 -0.43 -9.60
C SER A 14 -1.75 -0.94 -8.47
N LYS A 15 -1.33 -2.21 -8.51
CA LYS A 15 -0.35 -2.79 -7.57
C LYS A 15 0.97 -2.04 -7.62
N LYS A 16 1.49 -1.81 -8.84
CA LYS A 16 2.73 -1.04 -9.03
C LYS A 16 2.60 0.35 -8.42
N LYS A 17 1.54 1.08 -8.78
CA LYS A 17 1.30 2.44 -8.29
C LYS A 17 1.18 2.50 -6.76
N PHE A 18 0.38 1.61 -6.16
CA PHE A 18 0.22 1.54 -4.72
C PHE A 18 1.54 1.24 -4.00
N ARG A 19 2.26 0.22 -4.46
CA ARG A 19 3.54 -0.17 -3.86
C ARG A 19 4.56 0.96 -3.93
N ASP A 20 4.71 1.58 -5.09
CA ASP A 20 5.69 2.65 -5.30
C ASP A 20 5.37 3.83 -4.36
N MET A 21 4.10 4.24 -4.24
CA MET A 21 3.67 5.26 -3.26
C MET A 21 3.95 4.86 -1.81
N VAL A 22 3.67 3.61 -1.42
CA VAL A 22 3.92 3.15 -0.04
C VAL A 22 5.42 3.14 0.29
N ILE A 23 6.25 2.72 -0.67
CA ILE A 23 7.71 2.73 -0.54
C ILE A 23 8.23 4.15 -0.36
N ASP A 24 7.77 5.09 -1.18
CA ASP A 24 8.23 6.47 -1.17
C ASP A 24 7.77 7.23 0.08
N GLU A 25 6.49 7.09 0.47
CA GLU A 25 5.91 7.80 1.63
C GLU A 25 6.42 7.28 2.98
N ILE A 26 6.65 5.96 3.10
CA ILE A 26 7.15 5.35 4.34
C ILE A 26 8.68 5.35 4.39
N GLY A 27 9.35 5.43 3.24
CA GLY A 27 10.81 5.38 3.14
C GLY A 27 11.38 3.98 3.40
N ILE A 28 10.74 2.94 2.88
CA ILE A 28 11.17 1.54 3.06
C ILE A 28 11.66 0.92 1.76
N ALA A 29 12.63 0.02 1.84
CA ALA A 29 13.09 -0.71 0.67
C ALA A 29 12.01 -1.64 0.09
N TYR A 30 12.09 -1.91 -1.22
CA TYR A 30 11.19 -2.81 -1.94
C TYR A 30 11.03 -4.19 -1.27
N ALA A 31 12.12 -4.83 -0.88
CA ALA A 31 12.08 -6.11 -0.18
C ALA A 31 11.36 -6.02 1.18
N THR A 32 11.50 -4.89 1.87
CA THR A 32 10.84 -4.64 3.16
C THR A 32 9.33 -4.51 2.99
N PHE A 33 8.88 -3.86 1.91
CA PHE A 33 7.45 -3.81 1.57
C PHE A 33 6.86 -5.21 1.45
N TYR A 34 7.46 -6.11 0.65
CA TYR A 34 6.93 -7.47 0.47
C TYR A 34 7.01 -8.32 1.74
N TYR A 35 8.07 -8.16 2.52
CA TYR A 35 8.16 -8.81 3.83
C TYR A 35 7.01 -8.38 4.75
N LYS A 36 6.74 -7.07 4.86
CA LYS A 36 5.65 -6.54 5.68
C LYS A 36 4.28 -6.93 5.14
N LEU A 37 4.10 -6.90 3.82
CA LEU A 37 2.88 -7.30 3.14
C LEU A 37 2.53 -8.76 3.43
N LYS A 38 3.50 -9.68 3.26
CA LYS A 38 3.29 -11.12 3.48
C LYS A 38 3.02 -11.46 4.93
N ASN A 39 3.69 -10.79 5.87
CA ASN A 39 3.59 -11.10 7.30
C ASN A 39 2.61 -10.20 8.06
N ASN A 40 1.89 -9.30 7.36
CA ASN A 40 1.05 -8.26 7.94
C ASN A 40 1.75 -7.44 9.06
N ASN A 41 3.05 -7.16 8.88
CA ASN A 41 3.90 -6.54 9.90
C ASN A 41 4.02 -5.02 9.72
N TRP A 42 2.89 -4.34 9.84
CA TRP A 42 2.78 -2.89 9.71
C TRP A 42 2.63 -2.22 11.08
N ARG A 43 3.37 -1.13 11.30
CA ARG A 43 3.21 -0.27 12.47
C ARG A 43 1.91 0.55 12.33
N LYS A 44 1.35 1.00 13.45
CA LYS A 44 0.14 1.84 13.44
C LYS A 44 0.30 3.12 12.60
N SER A 45 1.45 3.77 12.65
CA SER A 45 1.75 4.95 11.84
C SER A 45 1.85 4.63 10.35
N GLU A 46 2.43 3.47 9.99
CA GLU A 46 2.51 2.99 8.60
C GLU A 46 1.11 2.67 8.06
N LEU A 47 0.24 2.05 8.87
CA LEU A 47 -1.15 1.79 8.50
C LEU A 47 -1.92 3.08 8.21
N HIS A 48 -1.72 4.13 9.01
CA HIS A 48 -2.37 5.42 8.76
C HIS A 48 -1.96 6.04 7.41
N ILE A 49 -0.68 5.94 7.06
CA ILE A 49 -0.16 6.39 5.75
C ILE A 49 -0.79 5.55 4.63
N ILE A 50 -0.82 4.23 4.79
CA ILE A 50 -1.40 3.31 3.81
C ILE A 50 -2.89 3.61 3.59
N ASP A 51 -3.66 3.82 4.65
CA ASP A 51 -5.08 4.17 4.55
C ASP A 51 -5.28 5.48 3.75
N ASN A 52 -4.42 6.48 3.95
CA ASN A 52 -4.44 7.73 3.18
C ASN A 52 -4.13 7.49 1.69
N ILE A 53 -3.16 6.63 1.38
CA ILE A 53 -2.82 6.24 0.00
C ILE A 53 -4.02 5.53 -0.66
N ILE A 54 -4.66 4.60 0.03
CA ILE A 54 -5.83 3.86 -0.49
C ILE A 54 -6.98 4.81 -0.80
N ASN A 55 -7.28 5.72 0.12
CA ASN A 55 -8.31 6.74 -0.08
C ASN A 55 -7.99 7.63 -1.28
N THR A 56 -6.73 8.01 -1.46
CA THR A 56 -6.26 8.82 -2.60
C THR A 56 -6.42 8.06 -3.92
N LEU A 57 -6.04 6.78 -3.97
CA LEU A 57 -6.17 5.96 -5.17
C LEU A 57 -7.62 5.67 -5.53
N THR A 58 -8.48 5.45 -4.53
CA THR A 58 -9.89 5.15 -4.74
C THR A 58 -10.67 6.38 -5.20
N LYS A 59 -10.38 7.57 -4.64
CA LYS A 59 -11.03 8.83 -5.06
C LYS A 59 -10.62 9.28 -6.46
N ASN A 60 -9.37 9.05 -6.86
CA ASN A 60 -8.87 9.42 -8.19
C ASN A 60 -9.43 8.55 -9.33
N ASN A 61 -10.13 7.45 -9.04
CA ASN A 61 -10.82 6.64 -10.05
C ASN A 61 -12.22 7.18 -10.42
N TYR A 62 -12.70 8.24 -9.74
CA TYR A 62 -14.00 8.88 -9.97
C TYR A 62 -13.90 10.37 -10.33
N ALA A 63 -12.71 10.87 -10.67
CA ALA A 63 -12.45 12.25 -11.06
C ALA A 63 -12.14 12.36 -12.55
#